data_AF-A0A3N0J178-F1
#
_entry.id   AF-A0A3N0J178-F1
#
_cell.length_a   1.000
_cell.length_b   1.000
_cell.length_c   1.000
_cell.angle_alpha   90.00
_cell.angle_beta   90.00
_cell.angle_gamma   90.00
#
_symmetry.space_group_name_H-M   'P 1'
#
loop_
_entity.id
_entity.type
_entity.pdbx_description
1 polymer ?
#
loop_
_entity_poly.entity_id
_entity_poly.type
_entity_poly.pdbx_seq_one_letter_code
_entity_poly.pdbx_strand_id
1 'polypeptide(L)'
;MTTKKQPSEQPKEPKERHFVDAKTGETVAKPKQGGSGAAATQAVREEMHAERKGNALPFRIGAIVLWVVGIVFEVVAILVANSTLYLPKFPSMTWVVIFLVVDLVAVVIGSQLWKRANHISPAPKENKLAYWVQTELGVIIAVIAFAPILLLMLTNKDMDKKTKQVCSIVAGVALVAAIGSGIDYHPTSQEDLDQAEAGAAVLSDDGLAYWTPFGEVYHFNPDCQYIKNSGTIYSGTVSDALEAGRTRACSGCAVEDGTDLLTDADPAAVEDAAANVVSVIEGGANTEEADKQEELPKAA
;
A
#
# COMPACT_ATOMS: atom_id res chain seq x y z
N MET A 1 -21.48 52.40 -35.94
CA MET A 1 -20.72 51.15 -35.73
C MET A 1 -19.99 51.28 -34.41
N THR A 2 -20.63 50.86 -33.31
CA THR A 2 -20.10 50.93 -31.96
C THR A 2 -19.37 49.64 -31.64
N THR A 3 -18.04 49.70 -31.64
CA THR A 3 -17.15 48.58 -31.31
C THR A 3 -17.35 48.22 -29.84
N LYS A 4 -17.98 47.06 -29.57
CA LYS A 4 -18.06 46.48 -28.22
C LYS A 4 -16.66 46.11 -27.76
N LYS A 5 -16.18 46.79 -26.72
CA LYS A 5 -14.96 46.45 -26.00
C LYS A 5 -15.19 45.11 -25.26
N GLN A 6 -14.32 44.15 -25.50
CA GLN A 6 -14.30 42.85 -24.83
C GLN A 6 -14.04 43.04 -23.32
N PRO A 7 -14.76 42.36 -22.40
CA PRO A 7 -14.49 42.48 -20.98
C PRO A 7 -13.11 41.89 -20.65
N SER A 8 -12.29 42.67 -19.94
CA SER A 8 -11.01 42.26 -19.41
C SER A 8 -11.16 41.05 -18.48
N GLU A 9 -10.42 39.99 -18.76
CA GLU A 9 -10.29 38.78 -17.94
C GLU A 9 -9.77 39.18 -16.55
N GLN A 10 -10.58 38.95 -15.51
CA GLN A 10 -10.17 39.25 -14.13
C GLN A 10 -9.13 38.22 -13.67
N PRO A 11 -8.09 38.63 -12.91
CA PRO A 11 -7.12 37.69 -12.34
C PRO A 11 -7.85 36.70 -11.43
N LYS A 12 -7.66 35.39 -11.67
CA LYS A 12 -8.18 34.35 -10.78
C LYS A 12 -7.51 34.51 -9.41
N GLU A 13 -8.30 34.72 -8.36
CA GLU A 13 -7.79 34.78 -6.98
C GLU A 13 -6.99 33.50 -6.65
N PRO A 14 -5.85 33.60 -5.95
CA PRO A 14 -5.10 32.43 -5.51
C PRO A 14 -5.99 31.53 -4.66
N LYS A 15 -6.15 30.26 -5.03
CA LYS A 15 -6.84 29.28 -4.18
C LYS A 15 -6.15 29.24 -2.82
N GLU A 16 -6.91 29.43 -1.75
CA GLU A 16 -6.42 29.22 -0.38
C GLU A 16 -5.98 27.76 -0.22
N ARG A 17 -4.80 27.56 0.35
CA ARG A 17 -4.13 26.25 0.40
C ARG A 17 -4.29 25.66 1.80
N HIS A 18 -4.87 24.48 1.86
CA HIS A 18 -5.04 23.72 3.09
C HIS A 18 -4.09 22.52 3.09
N PHE A 19 -3.15 22.51 4.02
CA PHE A 19 -2.27 21.37 4.25
C PHE A 19 -2.88 20.45 5.30
N VAL A 20 -2.87 19.15 5.04
CA VAL A 20 -3.50 18.13 5.88
C VAL A 20 -2.51 16.99 6.11
N ASP A 21 -2.30 16.60 7.36
CA ASP A 21 -1.54 15.39 7.67
C ASP A 21 -2.31 14.16 7.18
N ALA A 22 -1.66 13.31 6.40
CA ALA A 22 -2.31 12.18 5.75
C ALA A 22 -2.84 11.11 6.73
N LYS A 23 -2.28 11.01 7.94
CA LYS A 23 -2.67 10.02 8.94
C LYS A 23 -3.68 10.57 9.94
N THR A 24 -3.45 11.77 10.45
CA THR A 24 -4.32 12.35 11.49
C THR A 24 -5.50 13.13 10.91
N GLY A 25 -5.42 13.56 9.65
CA GLY A 25 -6.41 14.43 9.03
C GLY A 25 -6.42 15.85 9.59
N GLU A 26 -5.46 16.20 10.44
CA GLU A 26 -5.36 17.51 11.05
C GLU A 26 -4.77 18.53 10.09
N THR A 27 -5.24 19.78 10.19
CA THR A 27 -4.73 20.88 9.37
C THR A 27 -3.37 21.33 9.86
N VAL A 28 -2.39 21.32 8.96
CA VAL A 28 -1.02 21.78 9.23
C VAL A 28 -0.96 23.29 8.95
N ALA A 29 -0.75 24.10 9.99
CA ALA A 29 -0.86 25.56 9.94
C ALA A 29 0.18 26.24 9.01
N LYS A 30 1.24 25.51 8.65
CA LYS A 30 2.18 25.72 7.53
C LYS A 30 3.16 24.55 7.53
N PRO A 31 3.46 23.92 6.38
CA PRO A 31 4.58 22.99 6.32
C PRO A 31 5.85 23.70 6.79
N LYS A 32 6.69 23.01 7.57
CA LYS A 32 7.92 23.62 8.08
C LYS A 32 8.88 23.72 6.90
N GLN A 33 9.07 24.91 6.33
CA GLN A 33 10.28 25.18 5.56
C GLN A 33 11.45 25.17 6.56
N GLY A 34 12.11 24.02 6.68
CA GLY A 34 13.23 23.79 7.57
C GLY A 34 14.41 24.68 7.18
N GLY A 35 14.90 25.47 8.14
CA GLY A 35 16.10 26.28 7.99
C GLY A 35 17.37 25.45 7.76
N SER A 36 18.38 26.10 7.18
CA SER A 36 19.68 25.54 6.82
C SER A 36 20.39 24.79 7.96
N GLY A 37 20.63 23.49 7.79
CA GLY A 37 21.60 22.72 8.59
C GLY A 37 21.37 21.21 8.63
N ALA A 38 22.36 20.41 8.23
CA ALA A 38 22.29 18.96 8.04
C ALA A 38 21.98 18.12 9.30
N ALA A 39 22.26 18.63 10.51
CA ALA A 39 22.08 17.88 11.76
C ALA A 39 20.67 18.01 12.36
N ALA A 40 20.00 19.15 12.15
CA ALA A 40 18.62 19.36 12.62
C ALA A 40 17.60 18.59 11.77
N THR A 41 17.93 18.36 10.50
CA THR A 41 17.13 17.59 9.54
C THR A 41 17.27 16.09 9.74
N GLN A 42 18.40 15.58 10.25
CA GLN A 42 18.63 14.15 10.46
C GLN A 42 17.87 13.59 11.67
N ALA A 43 17.90 14.26 12.83
CA ALA A 43 17.20 13.77 14.03
C ALA A 43 15.67 13.81 13.88
N VAL A 44 15.12 14.88 13.29
CA VAL A 44 13.68 14.99 12.98
C VAL A 44 13.25 13.93 11.97
N ARG A 45 14.13 13.58 11.03
CA ARG A 45 13.91 12.52 10.06
C ARG A 45 13.88 11.14 10.73
N GLU A 46 14.90 10.79 11.50
CA GLU A 46 14.98 9.50 12.21
C GLU A 46 13.80 9.29 13.17
N GLU A 47 13.41 10.32 13.94
CA GLU A 47 12.24 10.29 14.82
C GLU A 47 10.94 10.05 14.03
N MET A 48 10.77 10.74 12.90
CA MET A 48 9.58 10.62 12.04
C MET A 48 9.56 9.32 11.21
N HIS A 49 10.71 8.72 10.87
CA HIS A 49 10.78 7.38 10.26
C HIS A 49 10.45 6.28 11.29
N ALA A 50 10.96 6.41 12.51
CA ALA A 50 10.72 5.45 13.59
C ALA A 50 9.25 5.44 14.05
N GLU A 51 8.62 6.61 14.21
CA GLU A 51 7.18 6.71 14.56
C GLU A 51 6.25 6.19 13.45
N ARG A 52 6.73 6.11 12.20
CA ARG A 52 5.87 5.94 11.03
C ARG A 52 5.94 4.56 10.37
N LYS A 53 6.77 3.64 10.89
CA LYS A 53 6.83 2.22 10.47
C LYS A 53 5.45 1.58 10.60
N GLY A 54 4.73 1.50 9.48
CA GLY A 54 3.42 0.85 9.43
C GLY A 54 3.56 -0.64 9.75
N ASN A 55 2.65 -1.18 10.56
CA ASN A 55 2.64 -2.60 10.86
C ASN A 55 1.85 -3.35 9.77
N ALA A 56 2.56 -4.03 8.87
CA ALA A 56 1.97 -4.87 7.82
C ALA A 56 1.35 -6.17 8.37
N LEU A 57 1.76 -6.62 9.57
CA LEU A 57 1.34 -7.88 10.18
C LEU A 57 -0.19 -8.04 10.31
N PRO A 58 -0.97 -7.09 10.87
CA PRO A 58 -2.42 -7.23 10.99
C PRO A 58 -3.11 -7.38 9.63
N PHE A 59 -2.65 -6.68 8.59
CA PHE A 59 -3.19 -6.79 7.24
C PHE A 59 -2.90 -8.16 6.63
N ARG A 60 -1.68 -8.70 6.81
CA ARG A 60 -1.32 -10.06 6.37
C ARG A 60 -2.15 -11.13 7.07
N ILE A 61 -2.32 -11.03 8.39
CA ILE A 61 -3.12 -11.98 9.16
C ILE A 61 -4.59 -11.91 8.71
N GLY A 62 -5.15 -10.70 8.57
CA GLY A 62 -6.51 -10.51 8.09
C GLY A 62 -6.73 -11.11 6.68
N ALA A 63 -5.77 -10.91 5.78
CA ALA A 63 -5.80 -11.50 4.44
C ALA A 63 -5.80 -13.03 4.48
N ILE A 64 -4.87 -13.63 5.24
CA ILE A 64 -4.77 -15.09 5.36
C ILE A 64 -6.04 -15.69 5.97
N VAL A 65 -6.60 -15.06 7.01
CA VAL A 65 -7.86 -15.52 7.63
C VAL A 65 -9.01 -15.49 6.63
N LEU A 66 -9.16 -14.39 5.87
CA LEU A 66 -10.20 -14.29 4.85
C LEU A 66 -10.04 -15.34 3.74
N TRP A 67 -8.81 -15.61 3.30
CA TRP A 67 -8.54 -16.65 2.33
C TRP A 67 -8.85 -18.05 2.84
N VAL A 68 -8.49 -18.37 4.09
CA VAL A 68 -8.87 -19.64 4.72
C VAL A 68 -10.39 -19.77 4.80
N VAL A 69 -11.10 -18.69 5.19
CA VAL A 69 -12.57 -18.67 5.22
C VAL A 69 -13.16 -18.88 3.82
N GLY A 70 -12.60 -18.24 2.78
CA GLY A 70 -13.00 -18.44 1.39
C GLY A 70 -12.86 -19.89 0.96
N ILE A 71 -11.69 -20.49 1.17
CA ILE A 71 -11.43 -21.91 0.87
C ILE A 71 -12.38 -22.84 1.63
N VAL A 72 -12.74 -22.54 2.88
CA VAL A 72 -13.74 -23.32 3.62
C VAL A 72 -15.11 -23.24 2.95
N PHE A 73 -15.55 -22.06 2.51
CA PHE A 73 -16.80 -21.92 1.77
C PHE A 73 -16.79 -22.65 0.43
N GLU A 74 -15.67 -22.63 -0.28
CA GLU A 74 -15.47 -23.43 -1.49
C GLU A 74 -15.62 -24.93 -1.20
N VAL A 75 -14.96 -25.44 -0.16
CA VAL A 75 -15.07 -26.86 0.22
C VAL A 75 -16.53 -27.21 0.55
N VAL A 76 -17.25 -26.35 1.27
CA VAL A 76 -18.68 -26.54 1.55
C VAL A 76 -19.49 -26.53 0.26
N ALA A 77 -19.20 -25.64 -0.68
CA ALA A 77 -19.85 -25.58 -1.99
C ALA A 77 -19.65 -26.88 -2.78
N ILE A 78 -18.43 -27.43 -2.77
CA ILE A 78 -18.10 -28.73 -3.40
C ILE A 78 -18.90 -29.87 -2.76
N LEU A 79 -19.00 -29.91 -1.43
CA LEU A 79 -19.76 -30.94 -0.72
C LEU A 79 -21.26 -30.85 -1.04
N VAL A 80 -21.80 -29.64 -1.17
CA VAL A 80 -23.19 -29.43 -1.58
C VAL A 80 -23.41 -29.80 -3.05
N ALA A 81 -22.48 -29.43 -3.95
CA ALA A 81 -22.55 -29.76 -5.37
C ALA A 81 -22.51 -31.27 -5.62
N ASN A 82 -21.72 -32.01 -4.85
CA ASN A 82 -21.63 -33.48 -4.92
C ASN A 82 -22.74 -34.20 -4.17
N SER A 83 -23.71 -33.47 -3.60
CA SER A 83 -24.80 -34.05 -2.80
C SER A 83 -24.32 -34.86 -1.59
N THR A 84 -23.11 -34.54 -1.09
CA THR A 84 -22.57 -35.07 0.17
C THR A 84 -23.13 -34.31 1.36
N LEU A 85 -23.41 -33.02 1.19
CA LEU A 85 -23.99 -32.14 2.20
C LEU A 85 -25.30 -31.53 1.69
N TYR A 86 -26.38 -31.68 2.47
CA TYR A 86 -27.68 -31.10 2.14
C TYR A 86 -28.01 -29.98 3.10
N LEU A 87 -28.27 -28.80 2.55
CA LEU A 87 -28.67 -27.63 3.32
C LEU A 87 -30.17 -27.38 3.14
N PRO A 88 -30.90 -27.07 4.23
CA PRO A 88 -32.33 -26.81 4.16
C PRO A 88 -32.62 -25.50 3.40
N LYS A 89 -33.91 -25.23 3.14
CA LYS A 89 -34.47 -23.97 2.63
C LYS A 89 -34.35 -23.70 1.12
N PHE A 90 -33.22 -24.03 0.48
CA PHE A 90 -33.00 -23.75 -0.94
C PHE A 90 -32.46 -24.97 -1.70
N PRO A 91 -32.62 -25.03 -3.04
CA PRO A 91 -31.97 -26.05 -3.85
C PRO A 91 -30.44 -26.02 -3.71
N SER A 92 -29.78 -27.18 -3.81
CA SER A 92 -28.33 -27.31 -3.63
C SER A 92 -27.53 -26.34 -4.51
N MET A 93 -27.93 -26.16 -5.77
CA MET A 93 -27.23 -25.25 -6.69
C MET A 93 -27.37 -23.78 -6.32
N THR A 94 -28.48 -23.39 -5.67
CA THR A 94 -28.63 -22.04 -5.13
C THR A 94 -27.64 -21.81 -3.99
N TRP A 95 -27.45 -22.80 -3.11
CA TRP A 95 -26.44 -22.74 -2.05
C TRP A 95 -25.01 -22.66 -2.60
N VAL A 96 -24.69 -23.43 -3.64
CA VAL A 96 -23.39 -23.36 -4.33
C VAL A 96 -23.11 -21.93 -4.81
N VAL A 97 -24.07 -21.30 -5.48
CA VAL A 97 -23.91 -19.92 -5.95
C VAL A 97 -23.73 -18.94 -4.79
N ILE A 98 -24.48 -19.09 -3.70
CA ILE A 98 -24.32 -18.26 -2.49
C ILE A 98 -22.91 -18.38 -1.92
N PHE A 99 -22.40 -19.60 -1.76
CA PHE A 99 -21.05 -19.83 -1.24
C PHE A 99 -19.97 -19.28 -2.17
N LEU A 100 -20.12 -19.44 -3.49
CA LEU A 100 -19.19 -18.84 -4.47
C LEU A 100 -19.14 -17.32 -4.37
N VAL A 101 -20.28 -16.65 -4.13
CA VAL A 101 -20.32 -15.20 -3.96
C VAL A 101 -19.64 -14.78 -2.65
N VAL A 102 -19.90 -15.49 -1.55
CA VAL A 102 -19.27 -15.20 -0.25
C VAL A 102 -17.76 -15.43 -0.32
N ASP A 103 -17.32 -16.52 -0.95
CA ASP A 103 -15.91 -16.82 -1.20
C ASP A 103 -15.26 -15.72 -2.05
N LEU A 104 -15.89 -15.31 -3.14
CA LEU A 104 -15.38 -14.23 -4.00
C LEU A 104 -15.16 -12.94 -3.21
N VAL A 105 -16.10 -12.56 -2.36
CA VAL A 105 -15.96 -11.37 -1.51
C VAL A 105 -14.78 -11.54 -0.54
N ALA A 106 -14.65 -12.70 0.11
CA ALA A 106 -13.57 -12.96 1.05
C ALA A 106 -12.19 -12.93 0.37
N VAL A 107 -12.06 -13.59 -0.80
CA VAL A 107 -10.82 -13.62 -1.59
C VAL A 107 -10.43 -12.24 -2.09
N VAL A 108 -11.39 -11.47 -2.62
CA VAL A 108 -11.13 -10.10 -3.10
C VAL A 108 -10.67 -9.21 -1.94
N ILE A 109 -11.38 -9.20 -0.81
CA ILE A 109 -10.98 -8.38 0.36
C ILE A 109 -9.61 -8.83 0.88
N GLY A 110 -9.37 -10.14 0.98
CA GLY A 110 -8.08 -10.68 1.39
C GLY A 110 -6.94 -10.22 0.47
N SER A 111 -7.15 -10.25 -0.85
CA SER A 111 -6.20 -9.75 -1.84
C SER A 111 -5.94 -8.24 -1.72
N GLN A 112 -6.97 -7.44 -1.41
CA GLN A 112 -6.79 -6.01 -1.16
C GLN A 112 -5.97 -5.74 0.12
N LEU A 113 -6.23 -6.47 1.20
CA LEU A 113 -5.45 -6.37 2.44
C LEU A 113 -4.01 -6.83 2.24
N TRP A 114 -3.79 -7.88 1.46
CA TRP A 114 -2.45 -8.38 1.14
C TRP A 114 -1.64 -7.35 0.35
N LYS A 115 -2.23 -6.76 -0.71
CA LYS A 115 -1.59 -5.66 -1.47
C LYS A 115 -1.23 -4.49 -0.58
N ARG A 116 -2.14 -4.08 0.31
CA ARG A 116 -1.85 -3.02 1.28
C ARG A 116 -0.68 -3.38 2.20
N ALA A 117 -0.64 -4.60 2.70
CA ALA A 117 0.47 -5.06 3.52
C ALA A 117 1.82 -5.03 2.78
N ASN A 118 1.82 -5.33 1.48
CA ASN A 118 3.02 -5.30 0.65
C ASN A 118 3.49 -3.87 0.37
N HIS A 119 2.58 -2.89 0.27
CA HIS A 119 2.99 -1.48 0.13
C HIS A 119 3.55 -0.91 1.43
N ILE A 120 3.08 -1.40 2.58
CA ILE A 120 3.60 -1.00 3.90
C ILE A 120 4.97 -1.62 4.18
N SER A 121 5.17 -2.88 3.78
CA SER A 121 6.43 -3.61 4.01
C SER A 121 6.72 -4.50 2.79
N PRO A 122 7.28 -3.91 1.72
CA PRO A 122 7.59 -4.63 0.51
C PRO A 122 8.80 -5.56 0.71
N ALA A 123 8.91 -6.55 -0.16
CA ALA A 123 10.07 -7.42 -0.20
C ALA A 123 11.23 -6.77 -0.95
N PRO A 124 12.48 -7.05 -0.56
CA PRO A 124 13.65 -6.70 -1.35
C PRO A 124 13.68 -7.51 -2.65
N LYS A 125 14.05 -6.87 -3.77
CA LYS A 125 14.24 -7.51 -5.09
C LYS A 125 15.32 -8.58 -5.07
N GLU A 126 16.29 -8.48 -4.15
CA GLU A 126 17.32 -9.50 -3.93
C GLU A 126 16.72 -10.85 -3.53
N ASN A 127 15.70 -10.84 -2.67
CA ASN A 127 14.98 -12.03 -2.28
C ASN A 127 13.82 -12.30 -3.25
N LYS A 128 14.17 -12.89 -4.41
CA LYS A 128 13.23 -13.22 -5.48
C LYS A 128 12.03 -14.05 -5.02
N LEU A 129 12.21 -14.96 -4.05
CA LEU A 129 11.13 -15.79 -3.53
C LEU A 129 10.16 -14.96 -2.68
N ALA A 130 10.67 -14.13 -1.77
CA ALA A 130 9.84 -13.25 -0.96
C ALA A 130 9.08 -12.24 -1.84
N TYR A 131 9.76 -11.66 -2.82
CA TYR A 131 9.17 -10.75 -3.80
C TYR A 131 8.05 -11.44 -4.59
N TRP A 132 8.33 -12.61 -5.17
CA TRP A 132 7.34 -13.37 -5.93
C TRP A 132 6.13 -13.80 -5.09
N VAL A 133 6.34 -14.30 -3.87
CA VAL A 133 5.22 -14.66 -2.98
C VAL A 133 4.40 -13.41 -2.65
N GLN A 134 5.04 -12.29 -2.32
CA GLN A 134 4.28 -11.09 -1.98
C GLN A 134 3.45 -10.60 -3.17
N THR A 135 3.99 -10.55 -4.38
CA THR A 135 3.27 -10.02 -5.55
C THR A 135 2.22 -10.99 -6.11
N GLU A 136 2.47 -12.30 -6.10
CA GLU A 136 1.61 -13.28 -6.78
C GLU A 136 0.68 -14.07 -5.86
N LEU A 137 0.87 -14.01 -4.53
CA LEU A 137 0.10 -14.87 -3.62
C LEU A 137 -1.42 -14.66 -3.72
N GLY A 138 -1.89 -13.43 -3.94
CA GLY A 138 -3.31 -13.16 -4.15
C GLY A 138 -3.89 -13.90 -5.37
N VAL A 139 -3.12 -13.95 -6.46
CA VAL A 139 -3.49 -14.69 -7.68
C VAL A 139 -3.47 -16.19 -7.43
N ILE A 140 -2.44 -16.70 -6.78
CA ILE A 140 -2.29 -18.14 -6.47
C ILE A 140 -3.46 -18.61 -5.62
N ILE A 141 -3.82 -17.86 -4.58
CA ILE A 141 -4.94 -18.19 -3.70
C ILE A 141 -6.27 -18.14 -4.45
N ALA A 142 -6.47 -17.16 -5.33
CA ALA A 142 -7.67 -17.12 -6.18
C ALA A 142 -7.81 -18.40 -7.04
N VAL A 143 -6.71 -18.91 -7.62
CA VAL A 143 -6.75 -20.18 -8.37
C VAL A 143 -7.08 -21.35 -7.45
N ILE A 144 -6.46 -21.43 -6.26
CA ILE A 144 -6.74 -22.50 -5.30
C ILE A 144 -8.20 -22.48 -4.83
N ALA A 145 -8.77 -21.29 -4.64
CA ALA A 145 -10.13 -21.11 -4.15
C ALA A 145 -11.22 -21.43 -5.19
N PHE A 146 -11.00 -21.21 -6.49
CA PHE A 146 -12.07 -21.39 -7.50
C PHE A 146 -11.81 -22.47 -8.55
N ALA A 147 -10.57 -22.89 -8.76
CA ALA A 147 -10.28 -23.93 -9.75
C ALA A 147 -10.93 -25.29 -9.41
N PRO A 148 -10.93 -25.76 -8.14
CA PRO A 148 -11.53 -27.05 -7.79
C PRO A 148 -13.02 -27.15 -8.14
N ILE A 149 -13.87 -26.19 -7.74
CA ILE A 149 -15.29 -26.21 -8.10
C ILE A 149 -15.51 -26.02 -9.60
N LEU A 150 -14.71 -25.18 -10.27
CA LEU A 150 -14.84 -24.99 -11.72
C LEU A 150 -14.56 -26.31 -12.46
N LEU A 151 -13.49 -27.03 -12.09
CA LEU A 151 -13.18 -28.35 -12.65
C LEU A 151 -14.27 -29.36 -12.32
N LEU A 152 -14.80 -29.36 -11.10
CA LEU A 152 -15.89 -30.24 -10.69
C LEU A 152 -17.14 -29.99 -11.55
N MET A 153 -17.55 -28.74 -11.73
CA MET A 153 -18.72 -28.38 -12.54
C MET A 153 -18.55 -28.81 -13.99
N LEU A 154 -17.37 -28.60 -14.57
CA LEU A 154 -17.09 -29.00 -15.96
C LEU A 154 -17.11 -30.54 -16.13
N THR A 155 -16.59 -31.28 -15.16
CA THR A 155 -16.41 -32.74 -15.27
C THR A 155 -17.59 -33.57 -14.76
N ASN A 156 -18.47 -33.01 -13.93
CA ASN A 156 -19.58 -33.76 -13.30
C ASN A 156 -20.62 -34.25 -14.33
N LYS A 157 -20.77 -35.56 -14.52
CA LYS A 157 -21.67 -36.11 -15.56
C LYS A 157 -23.14 -36.15 -15.15
N ASP A 158 -23.44 -36.01 -13.87
CA ASP A 158 -24.77 -36.22 -13.30
C ASP A 158 -25.60 -34.93 -13.24
N MET A 159 -24.97 -33.78 -13.48
CA MET A 159 -25.66 -32.48 -13.59
C MET A 159 -26.37 -32.30 -14.93
N ASP A 160 -27.55 -31.68 -14.90
CA ASP A 160 -28.23 -31.28 -16.14
C ASP A 160 -27.39 -30.25 -16.92
N LYS A 161 -27.48 -30.31 -18.25
CA LYS A 161 -26.63 -29.51 -19.14
C LYS A 161 -26.77 -27.99 -18.94
N LYS A 162 -27.98 -27.51 -18.64
CA LYS A 162 -28.23 -26.07 -18.49
C LYS A 162 -27.65 -25.56 -17.17
N THR A 163 -27.90 -26.25 -16.07
CA THR A 163 -27.35 -25.89 -14.76
C THR A 163 -25.83 -26.00 -14.74
N LYS A 164 -25.25 -27.07 -15.31
CA LYS A 164 -23.80 -27.19 -15.48
C LYS A 164 -23.24 -25.97 -16.22
N GLN A 165 -23.84 -25.60 -17.34
CA GLN A 165 -23.38 -24.47 -18.15
C GLN A 165 -23.43 -23.17 -17.35
N VAL A 166 -24.55 -22.88 -16.69
CA VAL A 166 -24.71 -21.65 -15.90
C VAL A 166 -23.71 -21.60 -14.75
N CYS A 167 -23.58 -22.67 -13.96
CA CYS A 167 -22.68 -22.68 -12.80
C CYS A 167 -21.20 -22.63 -13.21
N SER A 168 -20.83 -23.28 -14.32
CA SER A 168 -19.46 -23.20 -14.85
C SER A 168 -19.13 -21.78 -15.32
N ILE A 169 -20.08 -21.07 -15.94
CA ILE A 169 -19.90 -19.67 -16.32
C ILE A 169 -19.75 -18.79 -15.07
N VAL A 170 -20.61 -18.95 -14.07
CA VAL A 170 -20.55 -18.17 -12.82
C VAL A 170 -19.21 -18.38 -12.11
N ALA A 171 -18.78 -19.64 -11.93
CA ALA A 171 -17.49 -19.96 -11.32
C ALA A 171 -16.31 -19.44 -12.15
N GLY A 172 -16.38 -19.53 -13.48
CA GLY A 172 -15.35 -18.98 -14.38
C GLY A 172 -15.22 -17.47 -14.29
N VAL A 173 -16.34 -16.73 -14.25
CA VAL A 173 -16.33 -15.27 -14.06
C VAL A 173 -15.79 -14.90 -12.68
N ALA A 174 -16.19 -15.63 -11.63
CA ALA A 174 -15.67 -15.42 -10.28
C ALA A 174 -14.15 -15.61 -10.22
N LEU A 175 -13.61 -16.68 -10.82
CA LEU A 175 -12.17 -16.94 -10.90
C LEU A 175 -11.42 -15.79 -11.59
N VAL A 176 -11.92 -15.32 -12.74
CA VAL A 176 -11.30 -14.20 -13.47
C VAL A 176 -11.32 -12.92 -12.64
N ALA A 177 -12.44 -12.61 -11.98
CA ALA A 177 -12.55 -11.44 -11.11
C ALA A 177 -11.61 -11.53 -9.90
N ALA A 178 -11.51 -12.71 -9.27
CA ALA A 178 -10.61 -12.95 -8.15
C ALA A 178 -9.14 -12.80 -8.56
N ILE A 179 -8.73 -13.41 -9.67
CA ILE A 179 -7.37 -13.25 -10.22
C ILE A 179 -7.08 -11.78 -10.51
N GLY A 180 -7.97 -11.08 -11.21
CA GLY A 180 -7.79 -9.66 -11.54
C GLY A 180 -7.65 -8.77 -10.29
N SER A 181 -8.40 -9.08 -9.22
CA SER A 181 -8.26 -8.39 -7.94
C SER A 181 -6.97 -8.73 -7.19
N GLY A 182 -6.40 -9.92 -7.43
CA GLY A 182 -5.18 -10.41 -6.81
C GLY A 182 -3.91 -9.76 -7.34
N ILE A 183 -3.93 -9.25 -8.58
CA ILE A 183 -2.77 -8.62 -9.21
C ILE A 183 -2.48 -7.27 -8.55
N ASP A 184 -1.21 -7.09 -8.14
CA ASP A 184 -0.68 -5.77 -7.84
C ASP A 184 -0.07 -5.16 -9.11
N TYR A 185 -0.76 -4.17 -9.67
CA TYR A 185 -0.34 -3.51 -10.91
C TYR A 185 0.81 -2.52 -10.69
N HIS A 186 1.11 -2.15 -9.45
CA HIS A 186 2.19 -1.24 -9.09
C HIS A 186 2.94 -1.77 -7.87
N PRO A 187 3.67 -2.90 -8.00
CA PRO A 187 4.44 -3.45 -6.90
C PRO A 187 5.56 -2.47 -6.55
N THR A 188 5.60 -2.03 -5.29
CA THR A 188 6.71 -1.24 -4.75
C THR A 188 7.73 -2.21 -4.18
N SER A 189 9.03 -2.04 -4.46
CA SER A 189 10.08 -2.83 -3.80
C SER A 189 10.71 -2.09 -2.63
N GLN A 190 11.44 -2.82 -1.78
CA GLN A 190 12.14 -2.20 -0.65
C GLN A 190 13.17 -1.17 -1.13
N GLU A 191 13.89 -1.47 -2.21
CA GLU A 191 14.89 -0.55 -2.78
C GLU A 191 14.23 0.74 -3.31
N ASP A 192 13.06 0.62 -3.95
CA ASP A 192 12.32 1.78 -4.44
C ASP A 192 11.82 2.66 -3.28
N LEU A 193 11.46 2.06 -2.14
CA LEU A 193 11.12 2.80 -0.92
C LEU A 193 12.34 3.47 -0.29
N ASP A 194 13.42 2.71 -0.09
CA ASP A 194 14.65 3.21 0.56
C ASP A 194 15.22 4.39 -0.23
N GLN A 195 15.23 4.27 -1.56
CA GLN A 195 15.68 5.36 -2.42
C GLN A 195 14.75 6.56 -2.36
N ALA A 196 13.44 6.36 -2.32
CA ALA A 196 12.49 7.46 -2.19
C ALA A 196 12.62 8.19 -0.85
N GLU A 197 12.85 7.44 0.22
CA GLU A 197 13.11 7.96 1.57
C GLU A 197 14.45 8.71 1.63
N ALA A 198 15.50 8.19 0.99
CA ALA A 198 16.77 8.92 0.82
C ALA A 198 16.59 10.20 -0.01
N GLY A 199 15.79 10.18 -1.07
CA GLY A 199 15.44 11.37 -1.85
C GLY A 199 14.70 12.40 -1.01
N ALA A 200 13.74 11.99 -0.18
CA ALA A 200 13.06 12.87 0.78
C ALA A 200 14.06 13.45 1.79
N ALA A 201 15.04 12.65 2.19
CA ALA A 201 16.07 13.07 3.11
C ALA A 201 17.01 14.15 2.53
N VAL A 202 17.27 14.12 1.23
CA VAL A 202 18.14 15.10 0.59
C VAL A 202 17.37 16.33 0.12
N LEU A 203 16.16 16.13 -0.40
CA LEU A 203 15.44 17.14 -1.18
C LEU A 203 14.26 17.78 -0.44
N SER A 204 13.81 17.22 0.69
CA SER A 204 12.73 17.77 1.50
C SER A 204 13.29 18.48 2.73
N ASP A 205 12.93 19.75 2.89
CA ASP A 205 13.36 20.59 4.03
C ASP A 205 12.84 20.06 5.38
N ASP A 206 11.70 19.36 5.38
CA ASP A 206 11.11 18.74 6.56
C ASP A 206 11.01 17.21 6.47
N GLY A 207 11.64 16.60 5.47
CA GLY A 207 11.62 15.15 5.25
C GLY A 207 10.25 14.60 4.82
N LEU A 208 9.30 15.47 4.45
CA LEU A 208 7.95 15.07 4.04
C LEU A 208 7.79 15.06 2.52
N ALA A 209 6.90 14.18 2.08
CA ALA A 209 6.31 14.21 0.75
C ALA A 209 4.95 14.94 0.80
N TYR A 210 4.64 15.63 -0.28
CA TYR A 210 3.43 16.42 -0.48
C TYR A 210 2.69 15.93 -1.72
N TRP A 211 1.38 15.80 -1.64
CA TRP A 211 0.59 15.38 -2.79
C TRP A 211 -0.82 15.93 -2.77
N THR A 212 -1.47 15.87 -3.92
CA THR A 212 -2.86 16.30 -4.09
C THR A 212 -3.80 15.10 -3.98
N PRO A 213 -5.10 15.30 -3.68
CA PRO A 213 -6.07 14.21 -3.56
C PRO A 213 -6.22 13.33 -4.81
N PHE A 214 -5.94 13.86 -6.00
CA PHE A 214 -6.19 13.18 -7.29
C PHE A 214 -4.95 13.06 -8.19
N GLY A 215 -3.77 13.48 -7.73
CA GLY A 215 -2.54 13.35 -8.51
C GLY A 215 -1.99 11.92 -8.48
N GLU A 216 -1.00 11.63 -9.31
CA GLU A 216 -0.18 10.41 -9.22
C GLU A 216 1.23 10.70 -8.70
N VAL A 217 1.50 11.98 -8.43
CA VAL A 217 2.83 12.52 -8.17
C VAL A 217 2.94 12.99 -6.73
N TYR A 218 4.07 12.67 -6.08
CA TYR A 218 4.47 13.27 -4.82
C TYR A 218 5.62 14.27 -5.01
N HIS A 219 5.71 15.22 -4.10
CA HIS A 219 6.57 16.40 -4.17
C HIS A 219 7.34 16.56 -2.87
N PHE A 220 8.61 16.97 -2.91
CA PHE A 220 9.38 17.31 -1.70
C PHE A 220 9.34 18.79 -1.35
N ASN A 221 9.00 19.65 -2.32
CA ASN A 221 8.76 21.06 -2.05
C ASN A 221 7.25 21.33 -1.97
N PRO A 222 6.72 21.79 -0.81
CA PRO A 222 5.30 22.12 -0.69
C PRO A 222 4.89 23.24 -1.64
N ASP A 223 5.77 24.16 -2.00
CA ASP A 223 5.51 25.30 -2.89
C ASP A 223 5.81 25.00 -4.37
N CYS A 224 5.97 23.71 -4.72
CA CYS A 224 6.26 23.30 -6.09
C CYS A 224 5.21 23.82 -7.09
N GLN A 225 5.69 24.32 -8.23
CA GLN A 225 4.86 24.94 -9.26
C GLN A 225 3.72 24.06 -9.80
N TYR A 226 3.88 22.74 -9.69
CA TYR A 226 2.89 21.75 -10.14
C TYR A 226 1.75 21.55 -9.13
N ILE A 227 1.91 21.93 -7.86
CA ILE A 227 0.89 21.76 -6.81
C ILE A 227 0.44 23.07 -6.15
N LYS A 228 1.14 24.19 -6.40
CA LYS A 228 0.81 25.50 -5.80
C LYS A 228 -0.62 26.00 -6.07
N ASN A 229 -1.30 25.47 -7.09
CA ASN A 229 -2.68 25.83 -7.44
C ASN A 229 -3.74 24.86 -6.87
N SER A 230 -3.34 23.89 -6.06
CA SER A 230 -4.23 22.90 -5.44
C SER A 230 -4.77 23.42 -4.11
N GLY A 231 -6.07 23.20 -3.86
CA GLY A 231 -6.73 23.67 -2.64
C GLY A 231 -6.44 22.81 -1.41
N THR A 232 -6.29 21.49 -1.59
CA THR A 232 -5.92 20.56 -0.51
C THR A 232 -4.62 19.87 -0.90
N ILE A 233 -3.66 19.90 0.00
CA ILE A 233 -2.36 19.25 -0.14
C ILE A 233 -2.18 18.38 1.10
N TYR A 234 -2.00 17.08 0.87
CA TYR A 234 -1.65 16.15 1.93
C TYR A 234 -0.14 16.14 2.13
N SER A 235 0.29 15.92 3.37
CA SER A 235 1.69 15.72 3.74
C SER A 235 1.86 14.45 4.56
N GLY A 236 2.97 13.74 4.35
CA GLY A 236 3.32 12.50 5.04
C GLY A 236 4.66 11.94 4.57
N THR A 237 4.99 10.68 4.84
CA THR A 237 6.20 10.07 4.24
C THR A 237 5.98 9.82 2.76
N VAL A 238 7.06 9.47 2.06
CA VAL A 238 6.94 8.86 0.74
C VAL A 238 6.11 7.59 0.79
N SER A 239 6.28 6.74 1.80
CA SER A 239 5.43 5.57 2.00
C SER A 239 3.94 5.95 2.08
N ASP A 240 3.57 6.99 2.84
CA ASP A 240 2.18 7.48 2.90
C ASP A 240 1.67 8.00 1.54
N ALA A 241 2.56 8.64 0.77
CA ALA A 241 2.23 9.11 -0.57
C ALA A 241 1.98 7.94 -1.54
N LEU A 242 2.86 6.94 -1.53
CA LEU A 242 2.74 5.70 -2.33
C LEU A 242 1.48 4.94 -1.96
N GLU A 243 1.20 4.85 -0.66
CA GLU A 243 -0.01 4.28 -0.09
C GLU A 243 -1.29 5.00 -0.55
N ALA A 244 -1.22 6.31 -0.75
CA ALA A 244 -2.28 7.12 -1.32
C ALA A 244 -2.38 7.00 -2.87
N GLY A 245 -1.54 6.20 -3.51
CA GLY A 245 -1.48 6.01 -4.96
C GLY A 245 -0.65 7.07 -5.68
N ARG A 246 0.33 7.68 -5.01
CA ARG A 246 1.29 8.62 -5.61
C ARG A 246 2.58 7.88 -5.91
N THR A 247 2.59 7.13 -7.01
CA THR A 247 3.68 6.21 -7.38
C THR A 247 4.86 6.88 -8.07
N ARG A 248 4.79 8.19 -8.33
CA ARG A 248 5.80 8.91 -9.13
C ARG A 248 6.35 10.13 -8.40
N ALA A 249 7.67 10.29 -8.43
CA ALA A 249 8.33 11.50 -7.96
C ALA A 249 8.07 12.69 -8.91
N CYS A 250 7.97 13.90 -8.37
CA CYS A 250 7.85 15.10 -9.18
C CYS A 250 9.17 15.41 -9.91
N SER A 251 9.12 15.41 -11.25
CA SER A 251 10.26 15.74 -12.11
C SER A 251 10.80 17.17 -11.99
N GLY A 252 10.27 18.01 -11.09
CA GLY A 252 10.74 19.37 -10.88
C GLY A 252 11.26 19.67 -9.48
N CYS A 253 10.72 19.02 -8.44
CA CYS A 253 11.13 19.26 -7.06
C CYS A 253 11.53 17.99 -6.29
N ALA A 254 11.52 16.84 -6.96
CA ALA A 254 12.00 15.57 -6.41
C ALA A 254 13.14 15.01 -7.29
N VAL A 255 14.00 15.92 -7.72
CA VAL A 255 15.16 15.75 -8.60
C VAL A 255 16.19 16.81 -8.19
N GLU A 256 17.50 16.55 -8.32
CA GLU A 256 18.49 17.63 -8.26
C GLU A 256 18.43 18.48 -9.56
N ASP A 257 18.20 17.84 -10.73
CA ASP A 257 18.37 18.49 -12.06
C ASP A 257 17.28 18.19 -13.12
N GLY A 258 16.22 17.45 -12.81
CA GLY A 258 15.05 17.34 -13.72
C GLY A 258 14.90 16.09 -14.58
N THR A 259 15.75 15.07 -14.45
CA THR A 259 15.60 13.82 -15.23
C THR A 259 15.73 12.51 -14.48
N ASP A 260 16.16 12.51 -13.21
CA ASP A 260 16.42 11.25 -12.52
C ASP A 260 15.15 10.74 -11.82
N LEU A 261 14.69 9.60 -12.31
CA LEU A 261 13.92 8.69 -11.48
C LEU A 261 14.85 8.17 -10.38
N LEU A 262 14.25 7.68 -9.30
CA LEU A 262 14.91 6.89 -8.26
C LEU A 262 15.47 5.58 -8.87
N THR A 263 16.42 5.69 -9.77
CA THR A 263 17.16 4.60 -10.41
C THR A 263 18.63 4.99 -10.58
N ASP A 264 18.95 6.29 -10.42
CA ASP A 264 20.27 6.85 -10.69
C ASP A 264 20.87 7.59 -9.48
N ALA A 265 20.31 7.40 -8.26
CA ALA A 265 20.93 7.94 -7.05
C ALA A 265 22.34 7.34 -6.86
N ASP A 266 23.33 8.20 -6.57
CA ASP A 266 24.72 7.79 -6.33
C ASP A 266 24.75 6.70 -5.24
N PRO A 267 25.14 5.45 -5.59
CA PRO A 267 25.17 4.35 -4.64
C PRO A 267 26.01 4.68 -3.39
N ALA A 268 27.04 5.53 -3.51
CA ALA A 268 27.87 5.92 -2.38
C ALA A 268 27.13 6.85 -1.41
N ALA A 269 26.33 7.80 -1.91
CA ALA A 269 25.53 8.69 -1.07
C ALA A 269 24.36 7.96 -0.39
N VAL A 270 23.80 6.96 -1.08
CA VAL A 270 22.76 6.07 -0.54
C VAL A 270 23.35 5.10 0.49
N GLU A 271 24.54 4.55 0.25
CA GLU A 271 25.25 3.71 1.22
C GLU A 271 25.71 4.49 2.45
N ASP A 272 26.17 5.74 2.32
CA ASP A 272 26.50 6.60 3.46
C ASP A 272 25.25 6.95 4.27
N ALA A 273 24.10 7.20 3.61
CA ALA A 273 22.82 7.41 4.29
C ALA A 273 22.32 6.11 4.97
N ALA A 274 22.43 4.96 4.30
CA ALA A 274 22.00 3.66 4.81
C ALA A 274 22.90 3.12 5.93
N ALA A 275 24.21 3.33 5.87
CA ALA A 275 25.17 2.97 6.92
C ALA A 275 24.91 3.77 8.20
N ASN A 276 24.53 5.04 8.07
CA ASN A 276 24.08 5.84 9.20
C ASN A 276 22.78 5.26 9.81
N VAL A 277 21.81 4.87 8.99
CA VAL A 277 20.56 4.22 9.45
C VAL A 277 20.82 2.86 10.13
N VAL A 278 21.70 2.01 9.57
CA VAL A 278 22.06 0.70 10.13
C VAL A 278 22.80 0.84 11.47
N SER A 279 23.70 1.82 11.60
CA SER A 279 24.41 2.08 12.87
C SER A 279 23.48 2.51 14.01
N VAL A 280 22.39 3.20 13.69
CA VAL A 280 21.34 3.60 14.65
C VAL A 280 20.50 2.39 15.09
N ILE A 281 20.28 1.42 14.20
CA ILE A 281 19.55 0.18 14.50
C ILE A 281 20.38 -0.75 15.41
N GLU A 282 21.69 -0.88 15.18
CA GLU A 282 22.57 -1.73 16.00
C GLU A 282 22.83 -1.14 17.40
N GLY A 283 22.79 0.19 17.54
CA GLY A 283 22.90 0.88 18.83
C GLY A 283 21.68 0.71 19.75
N GLY A 284 20.50 0.42 19.19
CA GLY A 284 19.25 0.23 19.94
C GLY A 284 19.06 -1.18 20.55
N ALA A 285 19.91 -2.15 20.21
CA ALA A 285 19.74 -3.55 20.62
C ALA A 285 20.48 -3.94 21.92
N ASN A 286 21.27 -3.05 22.54
CA ASN A 286 22.13 -3.39 23.69
C ASN A 286 21.87 -2.59 24.98
N THR A 287 20.69 -1.98 25.15
CA THR A 287 20.34 -1.27 26.40
C THR A 287 19.02 -1.72 27.02
N GLU A 288 18.81 -3.02 27.13
CA GLU A 288 17.85 -3.59 28.09
C GLU A 288 18.44 -4.86 28.71
N GLU A 289 19.33 -4.72 29.69
CA GLU A 289 19.45 -5.62 30.85
C GLU A 289 20.58 -5.14 31.78
N ALA A 290 20.18 -4.49 32.88
CA ALA A 290 20.78 -4.53 34.22
C ALA A 290 20.70 -3.17 34.93
N ASP A 291 19.48 -2.77 35.32
CA ASP A 291 19.31 -2.01 36.57
C ASP A 291 18.38 -2.79 37.49
N LYS A 292 19.00 -3.50 38.44
CA LYS A 292 18.44 -3.87 39.74
C LYS A 292 19.61 -4.15 40.67
N GLN A 293 20.10 -3.14 41.39
CA GLN A 293 20.17 -3.23 42.86
C GLN A 293 20.50 -1.87 43.48
N GLU A 294 19.46 -1.21 43.98
CA GLU A 294 19.55 -0.24 45.05
C GLU A 294 19.78 -1.00 46.37
N GLU A 295 20.88 -0.73 47.09
CA GLU A 295 20.90 -0.67 48.58
C GLU A 295 22.25 -0.17 49.16
N LEU A 296 22.12 0.94 49.89
CA LEU A 296 22.88 1.45 51.05
C LEU A 296 24.27 2.13 50.90
N PRO A 297 24.41 3.39 51.38
CA PRO A 297 25.70 4.00 51.69
C PRO A 297 26.20 3.57 53.09
N LYS A 298 27.47 3.15 53.18
CA LYS A 298 28.17 3.05 54.47
C LYS A 298 28.73 4.42 54.85
N ALA A 299 28.18 4.98 55.93
CA ALA A 299 28.80 6.04 56.71
C ALA A 299 30.03 5.51 57.46
N ALA A 300 31.03 6.38 57.60
CA ALA A 300 31.92 6.44 58.74
C ALA A 300 31.39 7.52 59.69
#